data_AF-A0A0G4F126-F1
#
_entry.id   AF-A0A0G4F126-F1
#
_cell.length_a   1.000
_cell.length_b   1.000
_cell.length_c   1.000
_cell.angle_alpha   90.00
_cell.angle_beta   90.00
_cell.angle_gamma   90.00
#
_symmetry.space_group_name_H-M   'P 1'
#
loop_
_entity.id
_entity.type
_entity.pdbx_description
1 polymer ?
#
loop_
_entity_poly.entity_id
_entity_poly.type
_entity_poly.pdbx_seq_one_letter_code
_entity_poly.pdbx_strand_id
1 'polypeptide(L)'
;MEQSAYDRQVPFAPYGQLPASQTNGVIPAPSVTFRSPDQLSQLRGRKCFRPCTPIATVLAIVFIYAITREIGVLLFCLSVIPVIAILFLLYHKRAHEMSVELLLEMFWTGALLSCLAAVILEGTGTGYETTSQALKDCHISLVPEAQTPKNGTLTPTAAPPDSDSGGGGGHPPSLYCDLKFFVYILIVVGASEELCKFVIAMSRVRLRVDALPYTCACWWRVVDTPYALALVGATAAAGFACIENIEYNVFSTLSAFNPTGPNLLGALLQTLLRAVLAIPFHVSATGYASCRLAKFLFAQPTNALSSTAPLRPSNTEMNGLVSGGAGGGGAGGRRDRQHHVHYETLAGKGPSLLDYASFLWLPILMHGTYDSCLMLMTLYAMNSANGVALTLLLTAMGAFLVMVVMFIWEWWSLRKLPFYEQRGGAEGGMMIEVTSGPVVTEVVTRE
;
A
#
# COMPACT_ATOMS: atom_id res chain seq x y z
N MET A 1 37.59 31.54 -9.53
CA MET A 1 36.76 32.66 -9.06
C MET A 1 35.45 32.06 -8.57
N GLU A 2 35.11 32.41 -7.33
CA GLU A 2 33.90 32.10 -6.56
C GLU A 2 33.62 30.63 -6.20
N GLN A 3 34.24 30.29 -5.07
CA GLN A 3 33.90 29.23 -4.14
C GLN A 3 33.27 29.91 -2.91
N SER A 4 32.39 29.20 -2.18
CA SER A 4 31.80 29.54 -0.86
C SER A 4 30.40 30.14 -0.85
N ALA A 5 29.42 29.33 -0.44
CA ALA A 5 28.65 29.57 0.80
C ALA A 5 27.47 28.58 0.88
N TYR A 6 27.60 27.50 1.65
CA TYR A 6 26.47 26.90 2.39
C TYR A 6 27.02 25.89 3.40
N ASP A 7 27.60 26.42 4.48
CA ASP A 7 27.84 25.67 5.71
C ASP A 7 27.10 26.40 6.83
N ARG A 8 25.88 25.93 7.13
CA ARG A 8 25.18 26.26 8.38
C ARG A 8 25.04 24.97 9.18
N GLN A 9 26.09 24.66 9.93
CA GLN A 9 26.02 23.76 11.06
C GLN A 9 25.11 24.38 12.12
N VAL A 10 24.01 23.70 12.43
CA VAL A 10 23.20 23.99 13.61
C VAL A 10 23.95 23.39 14.80
N PRO A 11 24.28 24.15 15.86
CA PRO A 11 24.94 23.58 17.03
C PRO A 11 23.93 22.73 17.80
N PHE A 12 24.27 21.45 18.00
CA PHE A 12 23.66 20.63 19.05
C PHE A 12 24.01 21.24 20.40
N ALA A 13 23.00 21.76 21.10
CA ALA A 13 23.15 22.19 22.48
C ALA A 13 23.41 20.96 23.38
N PRO A 14 24.35 21.03 24.33
CA PRO A 14 24.51 19.99 25.34
C PRO A 14 23.29 19.98 26.26
N TYR A 15 22.87 18.77 26.66
CA TYR A 15 21.85 18.56 27.68
C TYR A 15 22.24 19.28 28.98
N GLY A 16 21.70 20.48 29.16
CA GLY A 16 21.70 21.19 30.43
C GLY A 16 20.71 20.53 31.38
N GLN A 17 21.20 20.08 32.53
CA GLN A 17 20.37 19.80 33.69
C GLN A 17 19.55 21.06 34.01
N LEU A 18 18.22 20.96 33.92
CA LEU A 18 17.32 21.98 34.46
C LEU A 18 16.76 21.52 35.81
N PRO A 19 16.55 22.46 36.74
CA PRO A 19 16.44 22.19 38.16
C PRO A 19 15.04 21.73 38.54
N ALA A 20 15.00 20.93 39.62
CA ALA A 20 13.79 20.64 40.35
C ALA A 20 13.17 21.95 40.86
N SER A 21 12.06 22.38 40.25
CA SER A 21 11.22 23.44 40.75
C SER A 21 9.80 22.91 40.93
N GLN A 22 9.41 22.86 42.19
CA GLN A 22 8.06 22.61 42.67
C GLN A 22 7.07 23.60 42.03
N THR A 23 6.09 23.07 41.30
CA THR A 23 4.79 23.74 41.15
C THR A 23 3.71 22.69 41.30
N ASN A 24 3.15 22.62 42.51
CA ASN A 24 1.93 21.92 42.84
C ASN A 24 0.74 22.67 42.20
N GLY A 25 0.45 22.33 40.95
CA GLY A 25 -0.78 22.70 40.25
C GLY A 25 -1.46 21.43 39.77
N VAL A 26 -2.40 20.92 40.57
CA VAL A 26 -3.19 19.73 40.25
C VAL A 26 -4.14 20.07 39.11
N ILE A 27 -3.79 19.71 37.88
CA ILE A 27 -4.75 19.54 36.79
C ILE A 27 -5.16 18.06 36.81
N PRO A 28 -6.45 17.72 36.96
CA PRO A 28 -6.88 16.32 36.92
C PRO A 28 -6.50 15.72 35.57
N ALA A 29 -5.70 14.64 35.61
CA ALA A 29 -5.44 13.83 34.43
C ALA A 29 -6.78 13.23 33.97
N PRO A 30 -7.17 13.36 32.69
CA PRO A 30 -8.41 12.79 32.20
C PRO A 30 -8.32 11.27 32.32
N SER A 31 -9.20 10.69 33.12
CA SER A 31 -9.50 9.28 33.06
C SER A 31 -9.94 8.96 31.63
N VAL A 32 -9.12 8.24 30.88
CA VAL A 32 -9.50 7.71 29.57
C VAL A 32 -10.41 6.52 29.83
N THR A 33 -11.67 6.82 30.16
CA THR A 33 -12.76 5.86 30.01
C THR A 33 -12.81 5.48 28.54
N PHE A 34 -12.82 4.17 28.26
CA PHE A 34 -13.10 3.66 26.92
C PHE A 34 -14.40 4.31 26.46
N ARG A 35 -14.24 5.21 25.49
CA ARG A 35 -15.30 6.06 24.98
C ARG A 35 -16.44 5.17 24.49
N SER A 36 -17.67 5.47 24.92
CA SER A 36 -18.86 4.76 24.44
C SER A 36 -18.89 4.79 22.90
N PRO A 37 -19.54 3.81 22.24
CA PRO A 37 -19.73 3.78 20.78
C PRO A 37 -20.20 5.13 20.19
N ASP A 38 -20.91 5.93 20.98
CA ASP A 38 -21.40 7.27 20.62
C ASP A 38 -20.31 8.33 20.46
N GLN A 39 -19.17 8.19 21.12
CA GLN A 39 -18.05 9.12 20.91
C GLN A 39 -17.19 8.75 19.70
N LEU A 40 -17.17 7.46 19.33
CA LEU A 40 -16.60 7.01 18.05
C LEU A 40 -17.46 7.47 16.87
N SER A 41 -18.79 7.50 17.04
CA SER A 41 -19.71 8.09 16.06
C SER A 41 -19.59 9.63 16.00
N GLN A 42 -19.32 10.31 17.12
CA GLN A 42 -19.01 11.76 17.11
C GLN A 42 -17.68 12.09 16.42
N LEU A 43 -16.64 11.26 16.55
CA LEU A 43 -15.40 11.42 15.78
C LEU A 43 -15.59 11.13 14.29
N ARG A 44 -16.49 10.19 13.92
CA ARG A 44 -16.96 9.99 12.54
C ARG A 44 -17.79 11.17 12.01
N GLY A 45 -18.36 12.00 12.88
CA GLY A 45 -19.24 13.13 12.54
C GLY A 45 -18.54 14.38 12.01
N ARG A 46 -17.21 14.50 12.15
CA ARG A 46 -16.47 15.56 11.44
C ARG A 46 -16.43 15.16 9.97
N LYS A 47 -17.20 15.89 9.14
CA LYS A 47 -17.26 15.79 7.67
C LYS A 47 -15.90 16.10 7.07
N CYS A 48 -14.96 15.19 7.27
CA CYS A 48 -13.74 15.08 6.50
C CYS A 48 -14.18 14.94 5.06
N PHE A 49 -13.58 15.74 4.17
CA PHE A 49 -13.87 15.78 2.73
C PHE A 49 -14.13 14.34 2.25
N ARG A 50 -15.41 14.00 2.04
CA ARG A 50 -15.74 12.70 1.45
C ARG A 50 -15.08 12.76 0.10
N PRO A 51 -14.10 11.90 -0.19
CA PRO A 51 -13.39 12.00 -1.44
C PRO A 51 -14.45 12.01 -2.55
N CYS A 52 -14.32 12.93 -3.49
CA CYS A 52 -15.17 13.04 -4.67
C CYS A 52 -15.02 11.80 -5.59
N THR A 53 -14.65 10.65 -5.03
CA THR A 53 -14.27 9.42 -5.71
C THR A 53 -15.33 8.94 -6.67
N PRO A 54 -16.63 8.86 -6.35
CA PRO A 54 -17.64 8.44 -7.33
C PRO A 54 -17.72 9.40 -8.52
N ILE A 55 -17.59 10.70 -8.27
CA ILE A 55 -17.64 11.74 -9.30
C ILE A 55 -16.40 11.66 -10.18
N ALA A 56 -15.22 11.50 -9.60
CA ALA A 56 -13.97 11.31 -10.33
C ALA A 56 -13.99 10.04 -11.19
N THR A 57 -14.53 8.92 -10.68
CA THR A 57 -14.72 7.69 -11.44
C THR A 57 -15.65 7.88 -12.63
N VAL A 58 -16.81 8.51 -12.41
CA VAL A 58 -17.78 8.78 -13.47
C VAL A 58 -17.19 9.72 -14.52
N LEU A 59 -16.48 10.78 -14.10
CA LEU A 59 -15.79 11.68 -15.02
C LEU A 59 -14.68 10.98 -15.81
N ALA A 60 -13.93 10.07 -15.19
CA ALA A 60 -12.92 9.27 -15.89
C ALA A 60 -13.57 8.33 -16.93
N ILE A 61 -14.66 7.64 -16.59
CA ILE A 61 -15.39 6.78 -17.54
C ILE A 61 -15.96 7.60 -18.69
N VAL A 62 -16.58 8.75 -18.40
CA VAL A 62 -17.12 9.66 -19.42
C VAL A 62 -16.01 10.22 -20.31
N PHE A 63 -14.87 10.58 -19.75
CA PHE A 63 -13.70 11.04 -20.49
C PHE A 63 -13.14 9.95 -21.41
N ILE A 64 -12.96 8.73 -20.90
CA ILE A 64 -12.52 7.57 -21.69
C ILE A 64 -13.51 7.31 -22.83
N TYR A 65 -14.81 7.27 -22.53
CA TYR A 65 -15.87 7.08 -23.53
C TYR A 65 -15.83 8.15 -24.62
N ALA A 66 -15.68 9.43 -24.23
CA ALA A 66 -15.63 10.54 -25.15
C ALA A 66 -14.43 10.48 -26.11
N ILE A 67 -13.31 9.91 -25.66
CA ILE A 67 -12.06 9.90 -26.42
C ILE A 67 -11.95 8.65 -27.32
N THR A 68 -12.36 7.48 -26.83
CA THR A 68 -12.07 6.19 -27.46
C THR A 68 -13.26 5.47 -28.07
N ARG A 69 -14.48 6.03 -27.92
CA ARG A 69 -15.75 5.41 -28.35
C ARG A 69 -15.96 4.03 -27.68
N GLU A 70 -16.74 3.15 -28.31
CA GLU A 70 -17.14 1.84 -27.76
C GLU A 70 -15.97 0.91 -27.42
N ILE A 71 -14.85 0.98 -28.18
CA ILE A 71 -13.69 0.12 -27.96
C ILE A 71 -13.03 0.41 -26.62
N GLY A 72 -12.85 1.68 -26.23
CA GLY A 72 -12.22 1.96 -24.94
C GLY A 72 -13.11 1.66 -23.75
N VAL A 73 -14.45 1.59 -23.92
CA VAL A 73 -15.33 1.02 -22.87
C VAL A 73 -15.01 -0.45 -22.66
N LEU A 74 -14.85 -1.22 -23.75
CA LEU A 74 -14.49 -2.63 -23.65
C LEU A 74 -13.12 -2.80 -22.98
N LEU A 75 -12.10 -2.05 -23.39
CA LEU A 75 -10.77 -2.09 -22.79
C LEU A 75 -10.78 -1.68 -21.31
N PHE A 76 -11.59 -0.68 -20.96
CA PHE A 76 -11.82 -0.27 -19.57
C PHE A 76 -12.46 -1.40 -18.76
N CYS A 77 -13.52 -2.02 -19.28
CA CYS A 77 -14.20 -3.14 -18.61
C CYS A 77 -13.23 -4.32 -18.39
N LEU A 78 -12.42 -4.66 -19.39
CA LEU A 78 -11.40 -5.71 -19.26
C LEU A 78 -10.30 -5.35 -18.25
N SER A 79 -10.07 -4.06 -17.99
CA SER A 79 -9.13 -3.60 -16.97
C SER A 79 -9.73 -3.63 -15.56
N VAL A 80 -11.03 -3.36 -15.41
CA VAL A 80 -11.70 -3.20 -14.10
C VAL A 80 -12.32 -4.51 -13.59
N ILE A 81 -12.94 -5.31 -14.45
CA ILE A 81 -13.63 -6.55 -14.05
C ILE A 81 -12.71 -7.53 -13.28
N PRO A 82 -11.47 -7.81 -13.72
CA PRO A 82 -10.58 -8.70 -12.99
C PRO A 82 -10.28 -8.19 -11.58
N VAL A 83 -10.10 -6.88 -11.43
CA VAL A 83 -9.88 -6.24 -10.13
C VAL A 83 -11.07 -6.46 -9.20
N ILE A 84 -12.28 -6.18 -9.68
CA ILE A 84 -13.50 -6.40 -8.91
C ILE A 84 -13.61 -7.87 -8.49
N ALA A 85 -13.33 -8.81 -9.40
CA ALA A 85 -13.39 -10.23 -9.11
C ALA A 85 -12.37 -10.63 -8.03
N ILE A 86 -11.12 -10.20 -8.13
CA ILE A 86 -10.06 -10.49 -7.14
C ILE A 86 -10.42 -9.91 -5.77
N LEU A 87 -10.84 -8.64 -5.73
CA LEU A 87 -11.23 -7.99 -4.47
C LEU A 87 -12.46 -8.66 -3.86
N PHE A 88 -13.44 -9.03 -4.68
CA PHE A 88 -14.59 -9.79 -4.20
C PHE A 88 -14.17 -11.13 -3.59
N LEU A 89 -13.27 -11.88 -4.21
CA LEU A 89 -12.77 -13.15 -3.68
C LEU A 89 -12.04 -12.98 -2.34
N LEU A 90 -11.23 -11.93 -2.19
CA LEU A 90 -10.53 -11.63 -0.93
C LEU A 90 -11.49 -11.12 0.15
N TYR A 91 -12.49 -10.33 -0.24
CA TYR A 91 -13.40 -9.63 0.67
C TYR A 91 -14.60 -10.47 1.11
N HIS A 92 -15.15 -11.34 0.26
CA HIS A 92 -16.47 -11.97 0.47
C HIS A 92 -16.60 -12.71 1.81
N LYS A 93 -15.58 -13.46 2.23
CA LYS A 93 -15.58 -14.17 3.52
C LYS A 93 -15.09 -13.32 4.70
N ARG A 94 -14.75 -12.07 4.45
CA ARG A 94 -14.09 -11.12 5.36
C ARG A 94 -14.80 -9.78 5.43
N ALA A 95 -16.04 -9.70 4.95
CA ALA A 95 -16.82 -8.47 4.89
C ALA A 95 -17.11 -7.84 6.26
N HIS A 96 -17.00 -8.61 7.34
CA HIS A 96 -17.12 -8.12 8.71
C HIS A 96 -15.82 -7.47 9.24
N GLU A 97 -14.68 -7.68 8.57
CA GLU A 97 -13.37 -7.23 9.03
C GLU A 97 -13.01 -5.83 8.50
N MET A 98 -13.59 -5.42 7.38
CA MET A 98 -13.33 -4.13 6.73
C MET A 98 -14.62 -3.64 6.08
N SER A 99 -14.94 -2.34 6.15
CA SER A 99 -16.12 -1.81 5.47
C SER A 99 -15.88 -1.63 3.96
N VAL A 100 -16.95 -1.70 3.16
CA VAL A 100 -16.87 -1.48 1.70
C VAL A 100 -16.38 -0.06 1.38
N GLU A 101 -16.77 0.94 2.17
CA GLU A 101 -16.33 2.32 2.00
C GLU A 101 -14.81 2.45 2.18
N LEU A 102 -14.26 1.81 3.21
CA LEU A 102 -12.82 1.80 3.44
C LEU A 102 -12.09 1.06 2.32
N LEU A 103 -12.67 -0.05 1.82
CA LEU A 103 -12.12 -0.80 0.70
C LEU A 103 -12.06 0.08 -0.56
N LEU A 104 -13.17 0.70 -0.96
CA LEU A 104 -13.19 1.63 -2.09
C LEU A 104 -12.23 2.81 -1.90
N GLU A 105 -12.11 3.33 -0.69
CA GLU A 105 -11.19 4.42 -0.40
C GLU A 105 -9.72 4.03 -0.62
N MET A 106 -9.31 2.84 -0.17
CA MET A 106 -7.95 2.33 -0.39
C MET A 106 -7.69 2.06 -1.88
N PHE A 107 -8.67 1.51 -2.59
CA PHE A 107 -8.61 1.32 -4.05
C PHE A 107 -8.30 2.65 -4.75
N TRP A 108 -9.11 3.68 -4.51
CA TRP A 108 -8.93 4.98 -5.17
C TRP A 108 -7.64 5.69 -4.80
N THR A 109 -7.13 5.42 -3.61
CA THR A 109 -5.86 6.01 -3.17
C THR A 109 -4.68 5.35 -3.86
N GLY A 110 -4.73 4.03 -4.03
CA GLY A 110 -3.76 3.31 -4.85
C GLY A 110 -3.79 3.78 -6.31
N ALA A 111 -4.99 3.93 -6.88
CA ALA A 111 -5.20 4.50 -8.21
C ALA A 111 -4.58 5.90 -8.36
N LEU A 112 -4.81 6.80 -7.40
CA LEU A 112 -4.21 8.15 -7.40
C LEU A 112 -2.69 8.09 -7.31
N LEU A 113 -2.13 7.23 -6.45
CA LEU A 113 -0.69 7.07 -6.34
C LEU A 113 -0.05 6.52 -7.62
N SER A 114 -0.77 5.68 -8.40
CA SER A 114 -0.33 5.24 -9.72
C SER A 114 -0.17 6.43 -10.67
N CYS A 115 -1.17 7.30 -10.76
CA CYS A 115 -1.07 8.51 -11.60
C CYS A 115 0.09 9.40 -11.16
N LEU A 116 0.28 9.59 -9.84
CA LEU A 116 1.37 10.40 -9.32
C LEU A 116 2.74 9.77 -9.59
N ALA A 117 2.86 8.44 -9.42
CA ALA A 117 4.08 7.71 -9.74
C ALA A 117 4.43 7.85 -11.23
N ALA A 118 3.46 7.66 -12.12
CA ALA A 118 3.63 7.88 -13.56
C ALA A 118 4.11 9.31 -13.86
N VAL A 119 3.42 10.34 -13.33
CA VAL A 119 3.83 11.74 -13.52
C VAL A 119 5.24 12.03 -13.00
N ILE A 120 5.67 11.42 -11.89
CA ILE A 120 7.02 11.62 -11.35
C ILE A 120 8.05 10.88 -12.21
N LEU A 121 7.79 9.61 -12.55
CA LEU A 121 8.70 8.78 -13.34
C LEU A 121 8.89 9.31 -14.77
N GLU A 122 7.80 9.76 -15.40
CA GLU A 122 7.81 10.33 -16.75
C GLU A 122 8.22 11.81 -16.74
N GLY A 123 7.64 12.61 -15.84
CA GLY A 123 7.79 14.06 -15.82
C GLY A 123 9.14 14.54 -15.29
N THR A 124 9.89 13.71 -14.56
CA THR A 124 11.26 14.09 -14.18
C THR A 124 12.23 14.03 -15.35
N GLY A 125 11.85 13.52 -16.53
CA GLY A 125 12.72 13.38 -17.72
C GLY A 125 13.83 12.34 -17.54
N THR A 126 14.32 12.17 -16.31
CA THR A 126 15.39 11.25 -15.93
C THR A 126 15.05 9.80 -16.22
N GLY A 127 13.80 9.38 -16.06
CA GLY A 127 13.41 8.00 -16.32
C GLY A 127 13.57 7.64 -17.80
N TYR A 128 12.90 8.40 -18.66
CA TYR A 128 12.94 8.18 -20.11
C TYR A 128 14.31 8.50 -20.70
N GLU A 129 14.95 9.61 -20.34
CA GLU A 129 16.25 9.99 -20.89
C GLU A 129 17.37 9.05 -20.42
N THR A 130 17.39 8.62 -19.16
CA THR A 130 18.41 7.67 -18.68
C THR A 130 18.21 6.29 -19.27
N THR A 131 16.96 5.83 -19.39
CA THR A 131 16.65 4.56 -20.06
C THR A 131 16.99 4.64 -21.54
N SER A 132 16.58 5.72 -22.22
CA SER A 132 16.90 5.96 -23.63
C SER A 132 18.40 6.06 -23.85
N GLN A 133 19.14 6.75 -22.97
CA GLN A 133 20.59 6.87 -23.06
C GLN A 133 21.28 5.53 -22.78
N ALA A 134 20.85 4.78 -21.76
CA ALA A 134 21.38 3.44 -21.50
C ALA A 134 21.13 2.48 -22.67
N LEU A 135 19.97 2.58 -23.34
CA LEU A 135 19.66 1.80 -24.53
C LEU A 135 20.46 2.27 -25.76
N LYS A 136 20.66 3.58 -25.93
CA LYS A 136 21.48 4.17 -26.99
C LYS A 136 22.96 3.77 -26.89
N ASP A 137 23.51 3.83 -25.68
CA ASP A 137 24.89 3.39 -25.39
C ASP A 137 25.09 1.89 -25.70
N CYS A 138 23.99 1.15 -25.75
CA CYS A 138 23.95 -0.28 -26.04
C CYS A 138 23.59 -0.61 -27.50
N HIS A 139 23.51 0.39 -28.37
CA HIS A 139 23.11 0.26 -29.78
C HIS A 139 21.74 -0.41 -29.98
N ILE A 140 20.86 -0.38 -28.98
CA ILE A 140 19.48 -0.87 -29.11
C ILE A 140 18.65 0.25 -29.71
N SER A 141 18.50 0.26 -31.04
CA SER A 141 17.55 1.17 -31.69
C SER A 141 16.14 0.60 -31.53
N LEU A 142 15.33 1.22 -30.65
CA LEU A 142 13.91 0.88 -30.49
C LEU A 142 13.06 1.23 -31.71
N VAL A 143 13.58 2.10 -32.58
CA VAL A 143 12.93 2.47 -33.83
C VAL A 143 13.62 1.64 -34.93
N PRO A 144 12.91 0.73 -35.61
CA PRO A 144 13.43 0.15 -36.84
C PRO A 144 13.69 1.34 -37.75
N GLU A 145 14.96 1.58 -38.07
CA GLU A 145 15.37 2.64 -38.98
C GLU A 145 14.61 2.39 -40.27
N ALA A 146 13.56 3.19 -40.49
CA ALA A 146 12.72 3.03 -41.66
C ALA A 146 13.68 3.13 -42.83
N GLN A 147 13.87 2.02 -43.55
CA GLN A 147 14.71 1.98 -44.73
C GLN A 147 14.11 3.02 -45.67
N THR A 148 14.68 4.21 -45.64
CA THR A 148 14.28 5.29 -46.52
C THR A 148 14.58 4.70 -47.89
N PRO A 149 13.56 4.50 -48.75
CA PRO A 149 13.82 3.97 -50.06
C PRO A 149 14.82 4.91 -50.69
N LYS A 150 16.07 4.44 -50.85
CA LYS A 150 17.08 5.16 -51.61
C LYS A 150 16.54 5.19 -53.02
N ASN A 151 15.78 6.24 -53.34
CA ASN A 151 15.41 6.60 -54.70
C ASN A 151 16.72 6.97 -55.41
N GLY A 152 17.46 5.94 -55.79
CA GLY A 152 18.64 6.05 -56.61
C GLY A 152 18.21 6.43 -58.01
N THR A 153 18.38 7.70 -58.35
CA THR A 153 18.77 8.06 -59.71
C THR A 153 20.04 7.26 -60.02
N LEU A 154 19.93 6.33 -60.97
CA LEU A 154 21.04 5.51 -61.45
C LEU A 154 22.11 6.40 -62.08
N THR A 155 23.12 6.81 -61.31
CA THR A 155 24.39 7.27 -61.86
C THR A 155 25.38 6.09 -61.83
N PRO A 156 25.86 5.63 -63.01
CA PRO A 156 26.84 4.56 -63.10
C PRO A 156 28.23 5.16 -62.85
N THR A 157 28.59 5.33 -61.59
CA THR A 157 29.99 5.61 -61.21
C THR A 157 30.54 4.35 -60.57
N ALA A 158 31.53 3.75 -61.25
CA ALA A 158 32.26 2.59 -60.81
C ALA A 158 32.85 2.83 -59.40
N ALA A 159 32.21 2.23 -58.40
CA ALA A 159 32.73 2.10 -57.05
C ALA A 159 33.51 0.77 -56.94
N PRO A 160 34.58 0.72 -56.14
CA PRO A 160 35.45 -0.44 -56.03
C PRO A 160 34.72 -1.63 -55.38
N PRO A 161 35.08 -2.87 -55.72
CA PRO A 161 34.65 -4.05 -54.99
C PRO A 161 35.35 -4.06 -53.62
N ASP A 162 34.75 -4.73 -52.65
CA ASP A 162 35.35 -5.08 -51.36
C ASP A 162 35.24 -4.01 -50.26
N SER A 163 34.00 -3.76 -49.84
CA SER A 163 33.74 -3.61 -48.42
C SER A 163 32.45 -4.36 -48.12
N ASP A 164 32.61 -5.52 -47.49
CA ASP A 164 31.56 -6.34 -46.89
C ASP A 164 30.52 -5.43 -46.20
N SER A 165 29.49 -5.05 -46.95
CA SER A 165 28.23 -4.57 -46.40
C SER A 165 27.50 -5.79 -45.86
N GLY A 166 28.11 -6.40 -44.84
CA GLY A 166 27.49 -7.41 -44.01
C GLY A 166 26.16 -6.86 -43.56
N GLY A 167 25.10 -7.61 -43.87
CA GLY A 167 23.74 -7.23 -43.56
C GLY A 167 23.67 -6.74 -42.12
N GLY A 168 23.04 -5.59 -41.92
CA GLY A 168 22.73 -5.02 -40.61
C GLY A 168 21.74 -5.90 -39.85
N GLY A 169 22.09 -7.16 -39.61
CA GLY A 169 21.50 -7.97 -38.57
C GLY A 169 21.92 -7.33 -37.27
N GLY A 170 21.01 -6.57 -36.66
CA GLY A 170 21.24 -5.98 -35.35
C GLY A 170 21.77 -7.06 -34.41
N HIS A 171 23.01 -6.89 -33.94
CA HIS A 171 23.55 -7.79 -32.94
C HIS A 171 22.66 -7.68 -31.68
N PRO A 172 22.32 -8.81 -31.04
CA PRO A 172 21.59 -8.76 -29.79
C PRO A 172 22.38 -7.91 -28.78
N PRO A 173 21.69 -7.19 -27.88
CA PRO A 173 22.38 -6.39 -26.89
C PRO A 173 23.33 -7.24 -26.05
N SER A 174 24.44 -6.63 -25.63
CA SER A 174 25.40 -7.34 -24.78
C SER A 174 24.77 -7.70 -23.44
N LEU A 175 25.19 -8.83 -22.83
CA LEU A 175 24.75 -9.23 -21.49
C LEU A 175 24.92 -8.12 -20.44
N TYR A 176 25.96 -7.30 -20.59
CA TYR A 176 26.20 -6.14 -19.72
C TYR A 176 25.07 -5.10 -19.82
N CYS A 177 24.59 -4.84 -21.04
CA CYS A 177 23.47 -3.94 -21.29
C CYS A 177 22.17 -4.46 -20.69
N ASP A 178 21.89 -5.75 -20.85
CA ASP A 178 20.71 -6.40 -20.27
C ASP A 178 20.75 -6.30 -18.74
N LEU A 179 21.90 -6.55 -18.12
CA LEU A 179 22.05 -6.46 -16.67
C LEU A 179 21.86 -5.02 -16.16
N LYS A 180 22.42 -4.03 -16.87
CA LYS A 180 22.25 -2.61 -16.51
C LYS A 180 20.79 -2.19 -16.61
N PHE A 181 20.10 -2.59 -17.69
CA PHE A 181 18.67 -2.34 -17.89
C PHE A 181 17.83 -3.02 -16.80
N PHE A 182 18.12 -4.28 -16.50
CA PHE A 182 17.44 -5.04 -15.45
C PHE A 182 17.57 -4.38 -14.07
N VAL A 183 18.79 -4.00 -13.67
CA VAL A 183 19.04 -3.33 -12.39
C VAL A 183 18.31 -1.98 -12.34
N TYR A 184 18.31 -1.24 -13.45
CA TYR A 184 17.59 0.02 -13.56
C TYR A 184 16.09 -0.15 -13.36
N ILE A 185 15.44 -1.06 -14.09
CA ILE A 185 14.00 -1.31 -13.96
C ILE A 185 13.66 -1.81 -12.55
N LEU A 186 14.49 -2.68 -11.97
CA LEU A 186 14.29 -3.17 -10.61
C LEU A 186 14.30 -2.05 -9.57
N ILE A 187 15.26 -1.13 -9.65
CA ILE A 187 15.39 -0.03 -8.68
C ILE A 187 14.35 1.05 -8.96
N VAL A 188 14.20 1.46 -10.21
CA VAL A 188 13.38 2.63 -10.55
C VAL A 188 11.90 2.27 -10.62
N VAL A 189 11.53 1.22 -11.33
CA VAL A 189 10.12 0.83 -11.49
C VAL A 189 9.70 -0.03 -10.29
N GLY A 190 10.35 -1.18 -10.11
CA GLY A 190 9.95 -2.15 -9.08
C GLY A 190 9.96 -1.58 -7.66
N ALA A 191 10.99 -0.82 -7.28
CA ALA A 191 11.07 -0.24 -5.93
C ALA A 191 10.13 0.95 -5.74
N SER A 192 10.01 1.86 -6.72
CA SER A 192 9.16 3.04 -6.56
C SER A 192 7.69 2.65 -6.49
N GLU A 193 7.23 1.73 -7.34
CA GLU A 193 5.84 1.31 -7.38
C GLU A 193 5.42 0.56 -6.12
N GLU A 194 6.20 -0.43 -5.69
CA GLU A 194 5.90 -1.17 -4.46
C GLU A 194 5.95 -0.27 -3.22
N LEU A 195 6.89 0.68 -3.18
CA LEU A 195 6.94 1.66 -2.09
C LEU A 195 5.70 2.55 -2.09
N CYS A 196 5.29 3.10 -3.24
CA CYS A 196 4.08 3.92 -3.36
C CYS A 196 2.84 3.15 -2.91
N LYS A 197 2.65 1.92 -3.37
CA LYS A 197 1.52 1.07 -2.98
C LYS A 197 1.53 0.76 -1.47
N PHE A 198 2.68 0.35 -0.95
CA PHE A 198 2.79 -0.07 0.45
C PHE A 198 2.71 1.08 1.46
N VAL A 199 3.12 2.30 1.05
CA VAL A 199 2.98 3.51 1.88
C VAL A 199 1.53 3.73 2.33
N ILE A 200 0.52 3.25 1.59
CA ILE A 200 -0.88 3.33 2.03
C ILE A 200 -1.14 2.49 3.29
N ALA A 201 -0.71 1.22 3.30
CA ALA A 201 -0.87 0.34 4.46
C ALA A 201 -0.09 0.88 5.69
N MET A 202 0.98 1.62 5.45
CA MET A 202 1.90 2.14 6.45
C MET A 202 1.52 3.49 7.04
N SER A 203 1.22 4.44 6.16
CA SER A 203 1.08 5.86 6.45
C SER A 203 -0.36 6.32 6.48
N ARG A 204 -1.32 5.44 6.16
CA ARG A 204 -2.73 5.78 6.20
C ARG A 204 -3.51 4.98 7.24
N VAL A 205 -2.97 3.85 7.67
CA VAL A 205 -3.63 2.97 8.62
C VAL A 205 -3.00 3.03 9.99
N ARG A 206 -3.85 2.97 11.02
CA ARG A 206 -3.50 2.86 12.43
C ARG A 206 -4.25 1.68 13.04
N LEU A 207 -3.63 1.03 14.01
CA LEU A 207 -4.26 -0.10 14.72
C LEU A 207 -5.17 0.35 15.85
N ARG A 208 -5.05 1.61 16.27
CA ARG A 208 -5.77 2.16 17.42
C ARG A 208 -6.18 3.61 17.16
N VAL A 209 -7.29 3.99 17.80
CA VAL A 209 -7.90 5.33 17.66
C VAL A 209 -7.06 6.41 18.35
N ASP A 210 -6.41 6.08 19.47
CA ASP A 210 -5.52 6.98 20.23
C ASP A 210 -4.24 7.35 19.46
N ALA A 211 -3.82 6.52 18.50
CA ALA A 211 -2.69 6.80 17.63
C ALA A 211 -3.02 7.76 16.45
N LEU A 212 -4.27 8.22 16.34
CA LEU A 212 -4.67 9.16 15.30
C LEU A 212 -4.27 10.60 15.70
N PRO A 213 -3.65 11.39 14.80
CA PRO A 213 -3.35 12.79 15.09
C PRO A 213 -4.65 13.60 15.21
N TYR A 214 -4.76 14.39 16.27
CA TYR A 214 -5.94 15.21 16.58
C TYR A 214 -6.29 16.25 15.49
N THR A 215 -5.31 16.68 14.69
CA THR A 215 -5.44 17.79 13.75
C THR A 215 -5.88 17.37 12.34
N CYS A 216 -5.76 16.09 11.96
CA CYS A 216 -6.01 15.66 10.58
C CYS A 216 -6.49 14.20 10.48
N ALA A 217 -7.55 13.83 11.20
CA ALA A 217 -8.10 12.47 11.16
C ALA A 217 -8.67 12.03 9.79
N CYS A 218 -8.78 12.95 8.82
CA CYS A 218 -9.37 12.65 7.50
C CYS A 218 -8.51 11.71 6.65
N TRP A 219 -7.18 11.80 6.77
CA TRP A 219 -6.26 10.93 6.04
C TRP A 219 -6.24 9.52 6.64
N TRP A 220 -6.23 9.44 7.96
CA TRP A 220 -5.98 8.21 8.69
C TRP A 220 -7.22 7.32 8.83
N ARG A 221 -7.00 6.01 8.82
CA ARG A 221 -8.04 4.99 9.02
C ARG A 221 -7.61 4.01 10.09
N VAL A 222 -8.56 3.53 10.87
CA VAL A 222 -8.30 2.53 11.88
C VAL A 222 -8.71 1.17 11.35
N VAL A 223 -7.81 0.19 11.47
CA VAL A 223 -8.12 -1.23 11.25
C VAL A 223 -7.77 -1.99 12.51
N ASP A 224 -8.61 -2.93 12.89
CA ASP A 224 -8.52 -3.67 14.16
C ASP A 224 -8.24 -5.16 13.96
N THR A 225 -8.18 -5.64 12.71
CA THR A 225 -7.91 -7.03 12.37
C THR A 225 -6.73 -7.18 11.42
N PRO A 226 -6.01 -8.32 11.46
CA PRO A 226 -4.91 -8.58 10.53
C PRO A 226 -5.38 -8.74 9.07
N TYR A 227 -6.56 -9.32 8.80
CA TYR A 227 -7.07 -9.39 7.42
C TYR A 227 -7.45 -8.00 6.90
N ALA A 228 -8.01 -7.11 7.72
CA ALA A 228 -8.30 -5.74 7.26
C ALA A 228 -7.03 -5.00 6.84
N LEU A 229 -5.93 -5.15 7.59
CA LEU A 229 -4.65 -4.56 7.19
C LEU A 229 -4.09 -5.16 5.90
N ALA A 230 -4.19 -6.49 5.73
CA ALA A 230 -3.80 -7.14 4.48
C ALA A 230 -4.66 -6.69 3.29
N LEU A 231 -5.98 -6.56 3.49
CA LEU A 231 -6.93 -6.06 2.50
C LEU A 231 -6.63 -4.63 2.08
N VAL A 232 -6.21 -3.75 2.99
CA VAL A 232 -5.80 -2.38 2.65
C VAL A 232 -4.72 -2.40 1.58
N GLY A 233 -3.64 -3.17 1.78
CA GLY A 233 -2.55 -3.21 0.82
C GLY A 233 -2.90 -3.89 -0.50
N ALA A 234 -3.61 -5.03 -0.43
CA ALA A 234 -4.10 -5.72 -1.63
C ALA A 234 -5.02 -4.80 -2.46
N THR A 235 -5.90 -4.05 -1.81
CA THR A 235 -6.84 -3.14 -2.48
C THR A 235 -6.14 -1.90 -3.04
N ALA A 236 -5.19 -1.33 -2.31
CA ALA A 236 -4.35 -0.24 -2.81
C ALA A 236 -3.60 -0.68 -4.09
N ALA A 237 -2.97 -1.85 -4.09
CA ALA A 237 -2.30 -2.38 -5.27
C ALA A 237 -3.27 -2.70 -6.42
N ALA A 238 -4.48 -3.17 -6.11
CA ALA A 238 -5.52 -3.39 -7.11
C ALA A 238 -5.93 -2.09 -7.81
N GLY A 239 -6.08 -1.00 -7.05
CA GLY A 239 -6.35 0.33 -7.59
C GLY A 239 -5.21 0.86 -8.44
N PHE A 240 -3.97 0.66 -7.98
CA PHE A 240 -2.77 1.03 -8.72
C PHE A 240 -2.72 0.31 -10.08
N ALA A 241 -2.75 -1.02 -10.06
CA ALA A 241 -2.69 -1.85 -11.26
C ALA A 241 -3.89 -1.63 -12.21
N CYS A 242 -5.06 -1.27 -11.67
CA CYS A 242 -6.23 -0.94 -12.48
C CYS A 242 -5.96 0.29 -13.36
N ILE A 243 -5.45 1.38 -12.77
CA ILE A 243 -5.16 2.61 -13.51
C ILE A 243 -4.03 2.38 -14.49
N GLU A 244 -2.95 1.75 -14.06
CA GLU A 244 -1.82 1.41 -14.91
C GLU A 244 -2.28 0.58 -16.12
N ASN A 245 -3.14 -0.43 -15.91
CA ASN A 245 -3.68 -1.21 -17.01
C ASN A 245 -4.60 -0.38 -17.93
N ILE A 246 -5.43 0.50 -17.39
CA ILE A 246 -6.21 1.44 -18.20
C ILE A 246 -5.26 2.32 -19.02
N GLU A 247 -4.18 2.79 -18.43
CA GLU A 247 -3.22 3.68 -19.07
C GLU A 247 -2.57 3.02 -20.29
N TYR A 248 -2.00 1.82 -20.10
CA TYR A 248 -1.40 1.05 -21.17
C TYR A 248 -2.40 0.63 -22.26
N ASN A 249 -3.65 0.36 -21.92
CA ASN A 249 -4.61 -0.10 -22.93
C ASN A 249 -5.33 1.05 -23.64
N VAL A 250 -5.67 2.12 -22.93
CA VAL A 250 -6.43 3.25 -23.49
C VAL A 250 -5.48 4.23 -24.19
N PHE A 251 -4.38 4.64 -23.55
CA PHE A 251 -3.51 5.65 -24.14
C PHE A 251 -2.56 5.10 -25.19
N SER A 252 -2.02 3.87 -25.03
CA SER A 252 -1.23 3.27 -26.11
C SER A 252 -2.08 2.95 -27.34
N THR A 253 -3.37 2.61 -27.17
CA THR A 253 -4.30 2.42 -28.30
C THR A 253 -4.67 3.76 -28.96
N LEU A 254 -4.71 4.86 -28.20
CA LEU A 254 -4.91 6.20 -28.78
C LEU A 254 -3.77 6.62 -29.70
N SER A 255 -2.53 6.29 -29.34
CA SER A 255 -1.36 6.43 -30.23
C SER A 255 -1.41 5.49 -31.43
N ALA A 256 -2.13 4.36 -31.33
CA ALA A 256 -2.30 3.35 -32.36
C ALA A 256 -3.42 3.61 -33.37
N PHE A 257 -4.23 4.67 -33.23
CA PHE A 257 -5.20 5.08 -34.28
C PHE A 257 -4.53 5.72 -35.50
N ASN A 258 -3.19 5.68 -35.56
CA ASN A 258 -2.47 5.74 -36.82
C ASN A 258 -2.86 4.50 -37.67
N PRO A 259 -3.15 4.61 -38.98
CA PRO A 259 -3.60 3.48 -39.81
C PRO A 259 -2.62 2.29 -39.91
N THR A 260 -1.45 2.38 -39.29
CA THR A 260 -0.43 1.34 -39.14
C THR A 260 -0.30 0.77 -37.72
N GLY A 261 -1.13 1.20 -36.77
CA GLY A 261 -1.06 0.78 -35.38
C GLY A 261 -1.45 -0.70 -35.15
N PRO A 262 -1.16 -1.25 -33.95
CA PRO A 262 -1.53 -2.61 -33.58
C PRO A 262 -3.00 -2.88 -33.92
N ASN A 263 -3.24 -4.00 -34.60
CA ASN A 263 -4.59 -4.45 -34.87
C ASN A 263 -5.37 -4.57 -33.53
N LEU A 264 -6.69 -4.32 -33.56
CA LEU A 264 -7.57 -4.39 -32.39
C LEU A 264 -7.35 -5.69 -31.58
N LEU A 265 -7.07 -6.79 -32.28
CA LEU A 265 -6.76 -8.08 -31.68
C LEU A 265 -5.53 -8.03 -30.75
N GLY A 266 -4.45 -7.36 -31.17
CA GLY A 266 -3.24 -7.18 -30.36
C GLY A 266 -3.52 -6.38 -29.09
N ALA A 267 -4.26 -5.27 -29.21
CA ALA A 267 -4.65 -4.46 -28.05
C ALA A 267 -5.53 -5.25 -27.06
N LEU A 268 -6.50 -6.02 -27.58
CA LEU A 268 -7.35 -6.89 -26.76
C LEU A 268 -6.54 -8.00 -26.07
N LEU A 269 -5.61 -8.64 -26.79
CA LEU A 269 -4.78 -9.71 -26.24
C LEU A 269 -3.84 -9.15 -25.15
N GLN A 270 -3.19 -8.02 -25.40
CA GLN A 270 -2.36 -7.34 -24.40
C GLN A 270 -3.18 -6.98 -23.16
N THR A 271 -4.37 -6.39 -23.34
CA THR A 271 -5.29 -6.05 -22.25
C THR A 271 -5.64 -7.29 -21.43
N LEU A 272 -5.99 -8.39 -22.10
CA LEU A 272 -6.35 -9.64 -21.45
C LEU A 272 -5.16 -10.26 -20.69
N LEU A 273 -3.97 -10.27 -21.29
CA LEU A 273 -2.77 -10.77 -20.65
C LEU A 273 -2.43 -9.96 -19.41
N ARG A 274 -2.49 -8.63 -19.47
CA ARG A 274 -2.28 -7.78 -18.29
C ARG A 274 -3.36 -7.97 -17.24
N ALA A 275 -4.62 -8.10 -17.65
CA ALA A 275 -5.74 -8.39 -16.77
C ALA A 275 -5.57 -9.70 -15.98
N VAL A 276 -5.02 -10.74 -16.63
CA VAL A 276 -4.86 -12.08 -16.04
C VAL A 276 -3.53 -12.24 -15.30
N LEU A 277 -2.49 -11.52 -15.70
CA LEU A 277 -1.13 -11.71 -15.17
C LEU A 277 -0.70 -10.51 -14.31
N ALA A 278 -0.66 -9.31 -14.89
CA ALA A 278 -0.19 -8.11 -14.19
C ALA A 278 -1.09 -7.73 -13.01
N ILE A 279 -2.42 -7.73 -13.18
CA ILE A 279 -3.31 -7.32 -12.07
C ILE A 279 -3.17 -8.25 -10.85
N PRO A 280 -3.31 -9.59 -10.97
CA PRO A 280 -3.10 -10.46 -9.82
C PRO A 280 -1.68 -10.40 -9.26
N PHE A 281 -0.69 -10.13 -10.12
CA PHE A 281 0.69 -9.94 -9.69
C PHE A 281 0.85 -8.77 -8.72
N HIS A 282 0.38 -7.57 -9.10
CA HIS A 282 0.50 -6.36 -8.26
C HIS A 282 -0.26 -6.56 -6.95
N VAL A 283 -1.48 -7.12 -7.01
CA VAL A 283 -2.28 -7.42 -5.81
C VAL A 283 -1.53 -8.39 -4.90
N SER A 284 -0.91 -9.42 -5.45
CA SER A 284 -0.17 -10.42 -4.68
C SER A 284 1.11 -9.84 -4.09
N ALA A 285 1.84 -9.00 -4.82
CA ALA A 285 3.11 -8.42 -4.39
C ALA A 285 2.95 -7.53 -3.15
N THR A 286 2.10 -6.51 -3.24
CA THR A 286 1.83 -5.62 -2.10
C THR A 286 0.96 -6.31 -1.04
N GLY A 287 0.06 -7.22 -1.44
CA GLY A 287 -0.75 -8.02 -0.53
C GLY A 287 0.11 -8.92 0.35
N TYR A 288 1.17 -9.54 -0.20
CA TYR A 288 2.16 -10.31 0.55
C TYR A 288 2.86 -9.43 1.60
N ALA A 289 3.39 -8.27 1.20
CA ALA A 289 4.04 -7.33 2.13
C ALA A 289 3.10 -6.93 3.28
N SER A 290 1.83 -6.72 2.96
CA SER A 290 0.80 -6.33 3.93
C SER A 290 0.41 -7.47 4.87
N CYS A 291 0.40 -8.71 4.40
CA CYS A 291 0.25 -9.89 5.27
C CYS A 291 1.43 -10.01 6.24
N ARG A 292 2.67 -9.81 5.77
CA ARG A 292 3.87 -9.83 6.61
C ARG A 292 3.83 -8.73 7.68
N LEU A 293 3.42 -7.53 7.29
CA LEU A 293 3.20 -6.43 8.21
C LEU A 293 2.11 -6.76 9.25
N ALA A 294 0.98 -7.32 8.82
CA ALA A 294 -0.08 -7.75 9.72
C ALA A 294 0.41 -8.81 10.71
N LYS A 295 1.15 -9.82 10.26
CA LYS A 295 1.76 -10.78 11.18
C LYS A 295 2.67 -10.10 12.18
N PHE A 296 3.56 -9.23 11.74
CA PHE A 296 4.47 -8.53 12.64
C PHE A 296 3.74 -7.76 13.74
N LEU A 297 2.69 -7.02 13.35
CA LEU A 297 1.91 -6.18 14.26
C LEU A 297 0.98 -6.96 15.20
N PHE A 298 0.44 -8.10 14.74
CA PHE A 298 -0.57 -8.88 15.47
C PHE A 298 -0.05 -10.21 16.06
N ALA A 299 1.22 -10.59 15.80
CA ALA A 299 1.82 -11.79 16.39
C ALA A 299 2.34 -11.58 17.81
N GLN A 300 2.57 -10.33 18.23
CA GLN A 300 3.00 -10.06 19.59
C GLN A 300 1.82 -10.39 20.53
N PRO A 301 1.98 -11.36 21.46
CA PRO A 301 1.01 -11.54 22.51
C PRO A 301 0.87 -10.20 23.21
N THR A 302 -0.37 -9.78 23.46
CA THR A 302 -0.69 -8.62 24.28
C THR A 302 -0.21 -8.88 25.72
N ASN A 303 1.11 -8.85 25.94
CA ASN A 303 1.75 -8.88 27.26
C ASN A 303 1.30 -7.67 28.11
N ALA A 304 0.55 -6.73 27.53
CA ALA A 304 -0.05 -5.59 28.19
C ALA A 304 -1.44 -5.84 28.81
N LEU A 305 -2.14 -6.95 28.50
CA LEU A 305 -3.47 -7.23 29.07
C LEU A 305 -3.44 -8.09 30.35
N SER A 306 -2.29 -8.68 30.70
CA SER A 306 -2.12 -9.42 31.97
C SER A 306 -1.73 -8.54 33.17
N SER A 307 -1.62 -7.21 33.02
CA SER A 307 -1.32 -6.31 34.15
C SER A 307 -2.55 -5.64 34.77
N THR A 308 -3.76 -6.16 34.52
CA THR A 308 -4.84 -6.03 35.51
C THR A 308 -4.76 -7.23 36.45
N ALA A 309 -3.69 -7.30 37.25
CA ALA A 309 -3.79 -8.04 38.49
C ALA A 309 -5.00 -7.45 39.22
N PRO A 310 -6.04 -8.25 39.56
CA PRO A 310 -7.13 -7.75 40.35
C PRO A 310 -6.49 -7.16 41.60
N LEU A 311 -6.69 -5.85 41.82
CA LEU A 311 -6.43 -5.23 43.10
C LEU A 311 -7.20 -6.06 44.11
N ARG A 312 -6.51 -7.02 44.72
CA ARG A 312 -7.03 -7.86 45.78
C ARG A 312 -7.49 -6.86 46.82
N PRO A 313 -8.80 -6.74 47.10
CA PRO A 313 -9.22 -5.90 48.20
C PRO A 313 -8.52 -6.49 49.42
N SER A 314 -7.60 -5.72 49.99
CA SER A 314 -7.02 -6.07 51.28
C SER A 314 -8.17 -5.91 52.27
N ASN A 315 -8.93 -6.99 52.46
CA ASN A 315 -9.82 -7.17 53.58
C ASN A 315 -8.93 -7.18 54.83
N THR A 316 -8.54 -5.98 55.26
CA THR A 316 -8.08 -5.77 56.61
C THR A 316 -9.37 -5.69 57.41
N GLU A 317 -9.78 -6.85 57.94
CA GLU A 317 -10.74 -6.93 59.02
C GLU A 317 -10.27 -5.98 60.14
N MET A 318 -10.93 -4.84 60.28
CA MET A 318 -10.95 -4.09 61.53
C MET A 318 -12.17 -4.54 62.31
N ASN A 319 -11.99 -5.64 63.05
CA ASN A 319 -12.78 -5.93 64.24
C ASN A 319 -12.33 -4.99 65.38
N GLY A 320 -13.29 -4.44 66.13
CA GLY A 320 -13.07 -3.78 67.43
C GLY A 320 -13.60 -2.34 67.48
N LEU A 321 -14.89 -2.15 67.79
CA LEU A 321 -15.43 -1.76 69.11
C LEU A 321 -15.11 -0.31 69.56
N VAL A 322 -16.19 0.49 69.60
CA VAL A 322 -16.65 1.38 70.69
C VAL A 322 -15.59 2.12 71.52
N SER A 323 -15.57 3.45 71.44
CA SER A 323 -16.14 4.33 72.50
C SER A 323 -15.83 5.80 72.18
N GLY A 324 -16.70 6.68 72.67
CA GLY A 324 -16.74 8.10 72.37
C GLY A 324 -15.52 8.90 72.85
N GLY A 325 -15.40 10.09 72.28
CA GLY A 325 -14.40 11.08 72.66
C GLY A 325 -14.53 12.32 71.79
N ALA A 326 -15.26 13.30 72.29
CA ALA A 326 -15.24 14.66 71.76
C ALA A 326 -13.86 15.29 72.02
N GLY A 327 -13.33 15.99 71.01
CA GLY A 327 -12.29 17.00 71.20
C GLY A 327 -10.97 16.73 70.50
N GLY A 328 -10.41 17.79 69.91
CA GLY A 328 -8.99 17.90 69.63
C GLY A 328 -8.64 17.90 68.15
N GLY A 329 -8.44 19.11 67.60
CA GLY A 329 -7.82 19.31 66.30
C GLY A 329 -6.42 18.68 66.25
N GLY A 330 -6.14 18.05 65.11
CA GLY A 330 -4.83 17.49 64.80
C GLY A 330 -4.69 17.36 63.30
N ALA A 331 -4.00 18.32 62.69
CA ALA A 331 -3.57 18.28 61.30
C ALA A 331 -2.56 17.14 61.11
N GLY A 332 -3.05 15.93 60.84
CA GLY A 332 -2.25 14.76 60.52
C GLY A 332 -2.37 14.43 59.04
N GLY A 333 -1.40 14.89 58.24
CA GLY A 333 -1.32 14.65 56.80
C GLY A 333 -1.30 13.16 56.47
N ARG A 334 -2.43 12.66 55.99
CA ARG A 334 -2.60 11.32 55.43
C ARG A 334 -1.83 11.25 54.12
N ARG A 335 -0.60 10.73 54.16
CA ARG A 335 0.20 10.40 52.98
C ARG A 335 -0.43 9.20 52.30
N ASP A 336 -1.41 9.45 51.44
CA ASP A 336 -1.84 8.48 50.45
C ASP A 336 -0.69 8.24 49.48
N ARG A 337 -0.01 7.12 49.69
CA ARG A 337 0.99 6.54 48.78
C ARG A 337 0.23 6.10 47.52
N GLN A 338 -0.17 7.05 46.68
CA GLN A 338 -0.61 6.74 45.33
C GLN A 338 0.62 6.25 44.57
N HIS A 339 0.64 4.93 44.36
CA HIS A 339 1.50 4.30 43.39
C HIS A 339 1.27 5.02 42.06
N HIS A 340 2.22 5.86 41.66
CA HIS A 340 2.42 6.23 40.28
C HIS A 340 2.60 4.92 39.52
N VAL A 341 1.50 4.38 38.99
CA VAL A 341 1.58 3.45 37.87
C VAL A 341 2.12 4.31 36.74
N HIS A 342 3.44 4.33 36.63
CA HIS A 342 4.10 4.66 35.38
C HIS A 342 3.48 3.69 34.36
N TYR A 343 2.47 4.17 33.65
CA TYR A 343 2.29 3.78 32.26
C TYR A 343 3.53 4.33 31.52
N GLU A 344 4.70 3.80 31.84
CA GLU A 344 5.71 3.62 30.83
C GLU A 344 5.01 2.81 29.77
N THR A 345 4.58 3.59 28.79
CA THR A 345 4.12 3.17 27.51
C THR A 345 5.04 2.02 27.12
N LEU A 346 4.55 0.80 27.30
CA LEU A 346 4.84 -0.31 26.41
C LEU A 346 4.29 0.09 25.02
N ALA A 347 4.78 1.21 24.52
CA ALA A 347 4.91 1.52 23.12
C ALA A 347 5.88 0.47 22.63
N GLY A 348 5.33 -0.74 22.41
CA GLY A 348 6.02 -1.83 21.76
C GLY A 348 6.73 -1.19 20.58
N LYS A 349 8.06 -1.35 20.56
CA LYS A 349 8.95 -0.69 19.61
C LYS A 349 8.30 -0.86 18.24
N GLY A 350 7.85 0.26 17.66
CA GLY A 350 7.23 0.22 16.35
C GLY A 350 8.17 -0.50 15.38
N PRO A 351 7.63 -1.17 14.34
CA PRO A 351 8.46 -1.74 13.28
C PRO A 351 9.52 -0.73 12.85
N SER A 352 10.77 -1.17 12.85
CA SER A 352 11.89 -0.38 12.38
C SER A 352 11.83 -0.22 10.86
N LEU A 353 12.54 0.76 10.31
CA LEU A 353 12.68 0.88 8.85
C LEU A 353 13.25 -0.40 8.22
N LEU A 354 14.08 -1.14 8.94
CA LEU A 354 14.65 -2.41 8.48
C LEU A 354 13.59 -3.52 8.42
N ASP A 355 12.66 -3.57 9.38
CA ASP A 355 11.53 -4.51 9.34
C ASP A 355 10.68 -4.24 8.09
N TYR A 356 10.39 -2.97 7.82
CA TYR A 356 9.62 -2.58 6.64
C TYR A 356 10.33 -2.88 5.33
N ALA A 357 11.64 -2.59 5.24
CA ALA A 357 12.46 -2.97 4.09
C ALA A 357 12.43 -4.49 3.86
N SER A 358 12.45 -5.28 4.94
CA SER A 358 12.39 -6.74 4.85
C SER A 358 11.08 -7.27 4.27
N PHE A 359 9.96 -6.57 4.48
CA PHE A 359 8.66 -6.95 3.91
C PHE A 359 8.55 -6.62 2.42
N LEU A 360 9.30 -5.61 1.95
CA LEU A 360 9.24 -5.10 0.58
C LEU A 360 10.28 -5.71 -0.35
N TRP A 361 11.39 -6.25 0.16
CA TRP A 361 12.49 -6.72 -0.69
C TRP A 361 12.08 -7.81 -1.68
N LEU A 362 11.30 -8.79 -1.24
CA LEU A 362 10.81 -9.84 -2.13
C LEU A 362 9.82 -9.29 -3.19
N PRO A 363 8.76 -8.52 -2.83
CA PRO A 363 7.91 -7.83 -3.80
C PRO A 363 8.67 -7.00 -4.82
N ILE A 364 9.62 -6.16 -4.38
CA ILE A 364 10.41 -5.28 -5.26
C ILE A 364 11.23 -6.11 -6.24
N LEU A 365 11.94 -7.13 -5.76
CA LEU A 365 12.76 -7.99 -6.60
C LEU A 365 11.91 -8.72 -7.64
N MET A 366 10.79 -9.33 -7.21
CA MET A 366 9.93 -10.09 -8.11
C MET A 366 9.23 -9.19 -9.12
N HIS A 367 8.81 -7.99 -8.71
CA HIS A 367 8.16 -7.03 -9.59
C HIS A 367 9.13 -6.47 -10.62
N GLY A 368 10.28 -5.96 -10.16
CA GLY A 368 11.34 -5.54 -11.06
C GLY A 368 11.76 -6.63 -12.05
N THR A 369 11.85 -7.88 -11.59
CA THR A 369 12.14 -9.03 -12.47
C THR A 369 11.05 -9.25 -13.51
N TYR A 370 9.78 -9.25 -13.08
CA TYR A 370 8.63 -9.44 -13.96
C TYR A 370 8.61 -8.39 -15.09
N ASP A 371 8.72 -7.11 -14.76
CA ASP A 371 8.68 -6.03 -15.77
C ASP A 371 9.90 -6.05 -16.68
N SER A 372 11.10 -6.19 -16.10
CA SER A 372 12.34 -6.26 -16.87
C SER A 372 12.30 -7.39 -17.90
N CYS A 373 11.84 -8.56 -17.47
CA CYS A 373 11.74 -9.73 -18.33
C CYS A 373 10.71 -9.51 -19.45
N LEU A 374 9.54 -8.91 -19.17
CA LEU A 374 8.55 -8.63 -20.22
C LEU A 374 9.03 -7.59 -21.23
N MET A 375 9.72 -6.53 -20.77
CA MET A 375 10.30 -5.52 -21.64
C MET A 375 11.41 -6.11 -22.52
N LEU A 376 12.39 -6.79 -21.93
CA LEU A 376 13.47 -7.44 -22.67
C LEU A 376 12.93 -8.52 -23.61
N MET A 377 11.93 -9.31 -23.18
CA MET A 377 11.30 -10.33 -24.03
C MET A 377 10.73 -9.70 -25.31
N THR A 378 10.06 -8.56 -25.20
CA THR A 378 9.53 -7.83 -26.35
C THR A 378 10.66 -7.38 -27.27
N LEU A 379 11.74 -6.83 -26.72
CA LEU A 379 12.91 -6.40 -27.50
C LEU A 379 13.58 -7.57 -28.24
N TYR A 380 13.77 -8.70 -27.57
CA TYR A 380 14.38 -9.88 -28.16
C TYR A 380 13.47 -10.56 -29.20
N ALA A 381 12.15 -10.56 -28.97
CA ALA A 381 11.18 -11.08 -29.94
C ALA A 381 11.19 -10.26 -31.24
N MET A 382 11.29 -8.93 -31.15
CA MET A 382 11.41 -8.04 -32.31
C MET A 382 12.69 -8.28 -33.13
N ASN A 383 13.75 -8.76 -32.49
CA ASN A 383 15.03 -9.11 -33.13
C ASN A 383 15.12 -10.59 -33.55
N SER A 384 13.99 -11.30 -33.63
CA SER A 384 13.92 -12.73 -34.00
C SER A 384 14.71 -13.68 -33.09
N ALA A 385 15.11 -13.24 -31.90
CA ALA A 385 15.83 -14.03 -30.90
C ALA A 385 14.84 -14.82 -30.00
N ASN A 386 14.00 -15.64 -30.63
CA ASN A 386 12.84 -16.27 -30.00
C ASN A 386 13.18 -17.16 -28.79
N GLY A 387 14.35 -17.81 -28.78
CA GLY A 387 14.79 -18.64 -27.65
C GLY A 387 15.05 -17.84 -26.37
N VAL A 388 15.66 -16.66 -26.50
CA VAL A 388 15.92 -15.74 -25.37
C VAL A 388 14.60 -15.14 -24.91
N ALA A 389 13.76 -14.68 -25.84
CA ALA A 389 12.43 -14.15 -25.55
C ALA A 389 11.56 -15.15 -24.76
N LEU A 390 11.54 -16.43 -25.18
CA LEU A 390 10.83 -17.49 -24.45
C LEU A 390 11.38 -17.69 -23.03
N THR A 391 12.71 -17.68 -22.87
CA THR A 391 13.34 -17.83 -21.56
C THR A 391 12.92 -16.69 -20.62
N LEU A 392 12.96 -15.44 -21.10
CA LEU A 392 12.52 -14.27 -20.34
C LEU A 392 11.03 -14.33 -19.99
N LEU A 393 10.17 -14.78 -20.92
CA LEU A 393 8.76 -15.00 -20.63
C LEU A 393 8.55 -16.03 -19.51
N LEU A 394 9.26 -17.16 -19.56
CA LEU A 394 9.19 -18.18 -18.52
C LEU A 394 9.68 -17.65 -17.17
N THR A 395 10.73 -16.82 -17.16
CA THR A 395 11.21 -16.15 -15.93
C THR A 395 10.16 -15.20 -15.36
N ALA A 396 9.51 -14.37 -16.20
CA ALA A 396 8.40 -13.52 -15.77
C ALA A 396 7.24 -14.33 -15.18
N MET A 397 6.86 -15.44 -15.84
CA MET A 397 5.81 -16.33 -15.34
C MET A 397 6.21 -17.00 -14.02
N GLY A 398 7.50 -17.33 -13.85
CA GLY A 398 8.05 -17.82 -12.59
C GLY A 398 7.89 -16.80 -11.46
N ALA A 399 8.30 -15.54 -11.69
CA ALA A 399 8.14 -14.45 -10.72
C ALA A 399 6.65 -14.24 -10.35
N PHE A 400 5.77 -14.27 -11.34
CA PHE A 400 4.32 -14.21 -11.15
C PHE A 400 3.81 -15.31 -10.23
N LEU A 401 4.08 -16.57 -10.57
CA LEU A 401 3.60 -17.73 -9.81
C LEU A 401 4.13 -17.73 -8.39
N VAL A 402 5.42 -17.42 -8.21
CA VAL A 402 6.03 -17.32 -6.87
C VAL A 402 5.29 -16.30 -6.02
N MET A 403 5.02 -15.09 -6.54
CA MET A 403 4.34 -14.05 -5.76
C MET A 403 2.90 -14.40 -5.43
N VAL A 404 2.14 -14.95 -6.38
CA VAL A 404 0.75 -15.39 -6.13
C VAL A 404 0.72 -16.50 -5.07
N VAL A 405 1.58 -17.51 -5.17
CA VAL A 405 1.65 -18.62 -4.20
C VAL A 405 2.06 -18.12 -2.81
N MET A 406 3.09 -17.27 -2.73
CA MET A 406 3.55 -16.68 -1.47
C MET A 406 2.48 -15.82 -0.82
N PHE A 407 1.77 -15.00 -1.61
CA PHE A 407 0.65 -14.20 -1.11
C PHE A 407 -0.47 -15.08 -0.55
N ILE A 408 -0.93 -16.09 -1.30
CA ILE A 408 -2.00 -17.00 -0.84
C ILE A 408 -1.59 -17.73 0.45
N TRP A 409 -0.34 -18.20 0.53
CA TRP A 409 0.20 -18.82 1.73
C TRP A 409 0.13 -17.86 2.92
N GLU A 410 0.71 -16.67 2.77
CA GLU A 410 0.76 -15.65 3.82
C GLU A 410 -0.65 -15.23 4.25
N TRP A 411 -1.55 -15.02 3.30
CA TRP A 411 -2.96 -14.71 3.53
C TRP A 411 -3.67 -15.78 4.37
N TRP A 412 -3.50 -17.07 4.04
CA TRP A 412 -4.09 -18.15 4.82
C TRP A 412 -3.48 -18.30 6.21
N SER A 413 -2.22 -17.93 6.38
CA SER A 413 -1.57 -18.02 7.67
C SER A 413 -2.00 -16.93 8.66
N LEU A 414 -2.65 -15.84 8.20
CA LEU A 414 -3.25 -14.83 9.09
C LEU A 414 -4.31 -15.42 10.04
N ARG A 415 -5.02 -16.48 9.62
CA ARG A 415 -6.00 -17.18 10.47
C ARG A 415 -5.40 -17.83 11.72
N LYS A 416 -4.08 -18.07 11.71
CA LYS A 416 -3.34 -18.72 12.81
C LYS A 416 -2.81 -17.71 13.84
N LEU A 417 -3.10 -16.41 13.66
CA LEU A 417 -2.66 -15.41 14.60
C LEU A 417 -3.45 -15.51 15.91
N PRO A 418 -2.81 -15.37 17.08
CA PRO A 418 -3.44 -15.52 18.39
C PRO A 418 -4.57 -14.50 18.62
N PHE A 419 -4.62 -13.41 17.85
CA PHE A 419 -5.73 -12.48 17.80
C PHE A 419 -7.10 -13.17 17.62
N TYR A 420 -7.20 -14.17 16.73
CA TYR A 420 -8.47 -14.88 16.52
C TYR A 420 -8.76 -15.92 17.61
N GLU A 421 -7.72 -16.51 18.21
CA GLU A 421 -7.88 -17.45 19.33
C GLU A 421 -8.42 -16.76 20.59
N GLN A 422 -7.97 -15.54 20.89
CA GLN A 422 -8.47 -14.75 22.02
C GLN A 422 -9.94 -14.36 21.85
N ARG A 423 -10.38 -14.08 20.61
CA ARG A 423 -11.78 -13.74 20.32
C ARG A 423 -12.69 -14.95 20.44
N GLY A 424 -12.24 -16.12 19.96
CA GLY A 424 -12.98 -17.38 20.07
C GLY A 424 -12.99 -17.98 21.49
N GLY A 425 -11.97 -17.72 22.31
CA GLY A 425 -11.91 -18.17 23.71
C GLY A 425 -12.87 -17.42 24.64
N ALA A 426 -13.25 -16.18 24.29
CA ALA A 426 -14.31 -15.42 24.95
C ALA A 426 -15.72 -15.79 24.44
N GLU A 427 -15.83 -16.62 23.40
CA GLU A 427 -17.08 -17.24 22.94
C GLU A 427 -17.40 -18.55 23.69
N GLY A 428 -16.84 -18.73 24.89
CA GLY A 428 -17.62 -19.23 26.01
C GLY A 428 -18.76 -18.25 26.34
N GLY A 429 -19.71 -18.10 25.42
CA GLY A 429 -21.02 -17.50 25.59
C GLY A 429 -21.11 -16.24 26.45
N MET A 430 -20.59 -15.10 25.99
CA MET A 430 -21.38 -13.88 26.16
C MET A 430 -22.41 -13.84 25.05
N MET A 431 -23.42 -14.73 25.16
CA MET A 431 -24.73 -14.36 24.65
C MET A 431 -25.02 -13.04 25.36
N ILE A 432 -25.02 -11.94 24.61
CA ILE A 432 -25.86 -10.82 25.00
C ILE A 432 -27.26 -11.39 24.86
N GLU A 433 -27.71 -12.09 25.90
CA GLU A 433 -29.12 -12.26 26.15
C GLU A 433 -29.60 -10.82 26.29
N VAL A 434 -30.08 -10.28 25.16
CA VAL A 434 -30.97 -9.14 25.18
C VAL A 434 -32.19 -9.70 25.89
N THR A 435 -32.14 -9.73 27.22
CA THR A 435 -33.33 -9.80 28.03
C THR A 435 -34.11 -8.58 27.58
N SER A 436 -35.07 -8.81 26.70
CA SER A 436 -36.18 -7.91 26.46
C SER A 436 -36.88 -7.77 27.80
N GLY A 437 -36.36 -6.89 28.65
CA GLY A 437 -37.11 -6.36 29.77
C GLY A 437 -38.41 -5.81 29.20
N PRO A 438 -39.55 -5.97 29.90
CA PRO A 438 -40.82 -5.49 29.42
C PRO A 438 -40.67 -4.02 29.02
N VAL A 439 -40.97 -3.73 27.76
CA VAL A 439 -41.15 -2.37 27.27
C VAL A 439 -42.28 -1.80 28.09
N VAL A 440 -41.95 -1.01 29.11
CA VAL A 440 -42.92 -0.17 29.80
C VAL A 440 -43.29 0.91 28.78
N THR A 441 -44.34 0.64 28.03
CA THR A 441 -45.09 1.67 27.30
C THR A 441 -45.64 2.63 28.33
N GLU A 442 -44.91 3.70 28.58
CA GLU A 442 -45.43 4.87 29.29
C GLU A 442 -46.47 5.51 28.36
N VAL A 443 -47.74 5.18 28.60
CA VAL A 443 -48.87 5.85 27.96
C VAL A 443 -48.97 7.23 28.59
N VAL A 444 -48.35 8.22 27.95
CA VAL A 444 -48.57 9.63 28.26
C VAL A 444 -49.95 10.01 27.72
N THR A 445 -50.98 9.88 28.54
CA THR A 445 -52.24 10.59 28.32
C THR A 445 -52.01 12.06 28.66
N ARG A 446 -52.07 12.92 27.63
CA ARG A 446 -52.29 14.35 27.82
C ARG A 446 -53.73 14.56 28.25
N GLU A 447 -53.92 15.10 29.45
CA GLU A 447 -55.11 15.89 29.80
C GLU A 447 -55.02 17.29 29.19
#